data_AF-A0A353PI49-F1
#
_entry.id   AF-A0A353PI49-F1
#
_cell.length_a   1.000
_cell.length_b   1.000
_cell.length_c   1.000
_cell.angle_alpha   90.00
_cell.angle_beta   90.00
_cell.angle_gamma   90.00
#
_symmetry.space_group_name_H-M   'P 1'
#
loop_
_entity.id
_entity.type
_entity.pdbx_description
1 polymer ?
#
loop_
_entity_poly.entity_id
_entity_poly.type
_entity_poly.pdbx_seq_one_letter_code
_entity_poly.pdbx_strand_id
1 'polypeptide(L)'
;MDDHVKIIQDYISKARIAQKEINNYTQEQIDLVCVAIGWEVYNDENIKLLAEKAVEDTGMGNVADKIIKHKNKVLGVLKDVKGAKSVGLIEVDEEKKIKKYAKPVGVI
;
A
#
# COMPACT_ATOMS: atom_id res chain seq x y z
N MET A 1 -14.12 -20.33 -20.67
CA MET A 1 -13.46 -19.07 -20.26
C MET A 1 -12.06 -19.45 -19.85
N ASP A 2 -11.05 -18.77 -20.38
CA ASP A 2 -9.64 -19.06 -20.11
C ASP A 2 -9.34 -19.07 -18.60
N ASP A 3 -8.53 -20.02 -18.12
CA ASP A 3 -8.30 -20.23 -16.68
C ASP A 3 -7.69 -18.99 -16.02
N HIS A 4 -6.84 -18.26 -16.76
CA HIS A 4 -6.26 -16.99 -16.30
C HIS A 4 -7.31 -15.90 -16.11
N VAL A 5 -8.30 -15.81 -17.00
CA VAL A 5 -9.40 -14.84 -16.87
C VAL A 5 -10.21 -15.11 -15.59
N LYS A 6 -10.42 -16.38 -15.25
CA LYS A 6 -11.13 -16.77 -14.02
C LYS A 6 -10.34 -16.39 -12.76
N ILE A 7 -9.03 -16.61 -12.74
CA ILE A 7 -8.16 -16.21 -11.62
C ILE A 7 -8.19 -14.70 -11.40
N ILE A 8 -8.04 -13.92 -12.47
CA ILE A 8 -8.05 -12.45 -12.40
C ILE A 8 -9.40 -11.94 -11.87
N GLN A 9 -10.51 -12.49 -12.37
CA GLN A 9 -11.84 -12.11 -11.89
C GLN A 9 -12.05 -12.40 -10.41
N ASP A 10 -11.52 -13.52 -9.91
CA ASP A 10 -11.57 -13.84 -8.47
C ASP A 10 -10.80 -12.81 -7.63
N TYR A 11 -9.59 -12.43 -8.04
CA TYR A 11 -8.83 -11.38 -7.36
C TYR A 11 -9.55 -10.02 -7.38
N ILE A 12 -10.13 -9.62 -8.51
CA ILE A 12 -10.89 -8.37 -8.61
C ILE A 12 -12.11 -8.41 -7.68
N SER A 13 -12.81 -9.54 -7.59
CA SER A 13 -13.96 -9.71 -6.71
C SER A 13 -13.56 -9.53 -5.24
N LYS A 14 -12.51 -10.22 -4.80
CA LYS A 14 -11.96 -10.12 -3.44
C LYS A 14 -11.49 -8.69 -3.12
N ALA A 15 -10.78 -8.04 -4.04
CA ALA A 15 -10.32 -6.67 -3.88
C ALA A 15 -11.49 -5.68 -3.72
N ARG A 16 -12.58 -5.85 -4.49
CA ARG A 16 -13.78 -5.00 -4.35
C ARG A 16 -14.50 -5.20 -3.02
N ILE A 17 -14.51 -6.42 -2.48
CA ILE A 17 -15.08 -6.69 -1.15
C ILE A 17 -14.23 -5.99 -0.08
N ALA A 18 -12.91 -6.22 -0.07
CA ALA A 18 -12.00 -5.59 0.87
C ALA A 18 -12.03 -4.05 0.78
N GLN A 19 -12.10 -3.50 -0.44
CA GLN A 19 -12.18 -2.05 -0.64
C GLN A 19 -13.47 -1.46 -0.05
N LYS A 20 -14.61 -2.16 -0.14
CA LYS A 20 -15.86 -1.70 0.48
C LYS A 20 -15.77 -1.67 2.00
N GLU A 21 -15.08 -2.64 2.59
CA GLU A 21 -14.89 -2.71 4.05
C GLU A 21 -14.00 -1.57 4.55
N ILE A 22 -12.85 -1.36 3.91
CA ILE A 22 -11.89 -0.32 4.31
C ILE A 22 -12.40 1.10 4.02
N ASN A 23 -13.38 1.27 3.12
CA ASN A 23 -13.94 2.58 2.78
C ASN A 23 -14.59 3.31 3.97
N ASN A 24 -14.94 2.58 5.04
CA ASN A 24 -15.54 3.13 6.25
C ASN A 24 -14.52 3.35 7.39
N TYR A 25 -13.22 3.15 7.13
CA TYR A 25 -12.19 3.32 8.15
C TYR A 25 -11.96 4.79 8.47
N THR A 26 -11.57 5.07 9.71
CA THR A 26 -11.06 6.38 10.10
C THR A 26 -9.63 6.59 9.61
N GLN A 27 -9.16 7.84 9.64
CA GLN A 27 -7.78 8.17 9.29
C GLN A 27 -6.79 7.35 10.14
N GLU A 28 -7.04 7.23 11.44
CA GLU A 28 -6.18 6.50 12.37
C GLU A 28 -6.12 5.00 12.06
N GLN A 29 -7.24 4.42 11.63
CA GLN A 29 -7.29 3.02 11.22
C GLN A 29 -6.51 2.80 9.91
N ILE A 30 -6.62 3.72 8.94
CA ILE A 30 -5.83 3.68 7.70
C ILE A 30 -4.34 3.84 7.99
N ASP A 31 -3.98 4.78 8.86
CA ASP A 31 -2.60 5.02 9.26
C ASP A 31 -2.01 3.77 9.93
N LEU A 32 -2.76 3.12 10.83
CA LEU A 32 -2.36 1.88 11.48
C LEU A 32 -2.14 0.74 10.45
N VAL A 33 -3.06 0.58 9.50
CA VAL A 33 -2.92 -0.43 8.43
C VAL A 33 -1.66 -0.17 7.60
N CYS A 34 -1.41 1.09 7.22
CA CYS A 34 -0.21 1.46 6.46
C CYS A 34 1.08 1.11 7.22
N VAL A 35 1.14 1.43 8.51
CA VAL A 35 2.30 1.14 9.36
C VAL A 35 2.48 -0.37 9.57
N ALA A 36 1.39 -1.11 9.80
CA ALA A 36 1.43 -2.56 9.98
C ALA A 36 1.97 -3.26 8.72
N ILE A 37 1.43 -2.92 7.53
CA ILE A 37 1.92 -3.44 6.25
C ILE A 37 3.39 -3.07 6.06
N GLY A 38 3.76 -1.81 6.32
CA GLY A 38 5.13 -1.36 6.21
C GLY A 38 6.09 -2.14 7.12
N TRP A 39 5.69 -2.45 8.35
CA TRP A 39 6.49 -3.27 9.27
C TRP A 39 6.67 -4.71 8.76
N GLU A 40 5.60 -5.32 8.26
CA GLU A 40 5.63 -6.69 7.73
C GLU A 40 6.61 -6.85 6.56
N VAL A 41 6.84 -5.81 5.77
CA VAL A 41 7.81 -5.86 4.66
C VAL A 41 9.17 -5.26 5.00
N TYR A 42 9.33 -4.69 6.20
CA TYR A 42 10.56 -4.03 6.64
C TYR A 42 11.41 -4.89 7.57
N ASN A 43 10.76 -5.70 8.42
CA ASN A 43 11.46 -6.51 9.41
C ASN A 43 12.49 -7.45 8.76
N ASP A 44 13.56 -7.74 9.50
CA ASP A 44 14.78 -8.36 8.95
C ASP A 44 14.54 -9.76 8.38
N GLU A 45 13.56 -10.50 8.92
CA GLU A 45 13.20 -11.83 8.45
C GLU A 45 12.48 -11.77 7.09
N ASN A 46 11.36 -11.05 7.03
CA ASN A 46 10.55 -10.97 5.81
C ASN A 46 11.28 -10.26 4.67
N ILE A 47 12.03 -9.18 4.98
CA ILE A 47 12.74 -8.43 3.94
C ILE A 47 13.85 -9.24 3.30
N LYS A 48 14.49 -10.13 4.07
CA LYS A 48 15.50 -11.05 3.57
C LYS A 48 14.86 -12.09 2.65
N LEU A 49 13.75 -12.70 3.06
CA LEU A 49 12.98 -13.64 2.24
C LEU A 49 12.59 -13.01 0.89
N LEU A 50 12.05 -11.78 0.92
CA LEU A 50 11.66 -11.05 -0.29
C LEU A 50 12.86 -10.74 -1.19
N ALA A 51 13.99 -10.34 -0.62
CA ALA A 51 15.20 -10.03 -1.38
C ALA A 51 15.81 -11.29 -2.02
N GLU A 52 15.88 -12.40 -1.29
CA GLU A 52 16.36 -13.69 -1.80
C GLU A 52 15.46 -14.17 -2.94
N LYS A 53 14.14 -14.16 -2.74
CA LYS A 53 13.18 -14.56 -3.76
C LYS A 53 13.27 -13.72 -5.03
N ALA A 54 13.46 -12.41 -4.87
CA ALA A 54 13.60 -11.49 -5.99
C ALA A 54 14.93 -11.68 -6.77
N VAL A 55 16.02 -12.17 -6.14
CA VAL A 55 17.23 -12.56 -6.88
C VAL A 55 17.01 -13.91 -7.57
N GLU A 56 16.44 -14.88 -6.85
CA GLU A 56 16.17 -16.23 -7.37
C GLU A 56 15.32 -16.18 -8.64
N ASP A 57 14.18 -15.48 -8.61
CA ASP A 57 13.21 -15.48 -9.71
C ASP A 57 13.68 -14.68 -10.93
N THR A 58 14.54 -13.67 -10.72
CA THR A 58 14.93 -12.73 -11.80
C THR A 58 16.36 -12.92 -12.30
N GLY A 59 17.25 -13.50 -11.49
CA GLY A 59 18.69 -13.53 -11.74
C GLY A 59 19.38 -12.16 -11.70
N MET A 60 18.69 -11.09 -11.26
CA MET A 60 19.20 -9.71 -11.32
C MET A 60 19.57 -9.13 -9.96
N GLY A 61 20.78 -8.56 -9.87
CA GLY A 61 21.30 -7.89 -8.69
C GLY A 61 21.82 -8.87 -7.62
N ASN A 62 21.92 -8.41 -6.38
CA ASN A 62 22.31 -9.24 -5.24
C ASN A 62 21.39 -8.98 -4.03
N VAL A 63 21.40 -9.91 -3.07
CA VAL A 63 20.49 -9.90 -1.92
C VAL A 63 20.73 -8.68 -1.01
N ALA A 64 21.99 -8.34 -0.73
CA ALA A 64 22.34 -7.23 0.17
C ALA A 64 21.80 -5.89 -0.35
N ASP A 65 22.00 -5.60 -1.63
CA ASP A 65 21.51 -4.37 -2.25
C ASP A 65 19.98 -4.34 -2.33
N LYS A 66 19.33 -5.50 -2.56
CA LYS A 66 17.85 -5.58 -2.54
C LYS A 66 17.29 -5.34 -1.15
N ILE A 67 17.93 -5.84 -0.08
CA ILE A 67 17.53 -5.54 1.31
C ILE A 67 17.61 -4.02 1.56
N ILE A 68 18.73 -3.38 1.21
CA ILE A 68 18.89 -1.92 1.38
C ILE A 68 17.83 -1.16 0.57
N LYS A 69 17.62 -1.55 -0.69
CA LYS A 69 16.59 -0.96 -1.57
C LYS A 69 15.20 -1.09 -0.96
N HIS A 70 14.83 -2.26 -0.45
CA HIS A 70 13.52 -2.51 0.15
C HIS A 70 13.36 -1.67 1.43
N LYS A 71 14.35 -1.65 2.33
CA LYS A 71 14.32 -0.82 3.55
C LYS A 71 14.11 0.65 3.23
N ASN A 72 14.90 1.18 2.29
CA ASN A 72 14.81 2.57 1.87
C ASN A 72 13.46 2.88 1.22
N LYS A 73 12.92 1.98 0.39
CA LYS A 73 11.63 2.19 -0.26
C LYS A 73 10.48 2.19 0.74
N VAL A 74 10.47 1.25 1.69
CA VAL A 74 9.40 1.13 2.68
C VAL A 74 9.42 2.31 3.65
N LEU A 75 10.56 2.61 4.28
CA LEU A 75 10.66 3.75 5.20
C LEU A 75 10.49 5.09 4.48
N GLY A 76 11.00 5.22 3.26
CA GLY A 76 10.82 6.42 2.44
C GLY A 76 9.33 6.71 2.22
N VAL A 77 8.58 5.71 1.74
CA VAL A 77 7.13 5.87 1.52
C VAL A 77 6.38 6.13 2.82
N LEU A 78 6.66 5.38 3.90
CA LEU A 78 6.02 5.61 5.19
C LEU A 78 6.27 7.03 5.71
N LYS A 79 7.49 7.56 5.51
CA LYS A 79 7.82 8.94 5.87
C LYS A 79 7.03 9.94 5.03
N ASP A 80 6.92 9.72 3.72
CA ASP A 80 6.24 10.62 2.79
C ASP A 80 4.73 10.70 3.07
N VAL A 81 4.10 9.59 3.47
CA VAL A 81 2.65 9.54 3.73
C VAL A 81 2.29 9.85 5.19
N LYS A 82 3.25 9.91 6.10
CA LYS A 82 2.99 10.16 7.53
C LYS A 82 2.33 11.52 7.72
N GLY A 83 1.11 11.51 8.26
CA GLY A 83 0.32 12.73 8.51
C GLY A 83 -0.39 13.29 7.27
N ALA A 84 -0.25 12.66 6.11
CA ALA A 84 -1.03 13.01 4.93
C ALA A 84 -2.48 12.56 5.13
N LYS A 85 -3.44 13.47 4.94
CA LYS A 85 -4.86 13.15 5.06
C LYS A 85 -5.35 12.46 3.80
N SER A 86 -5.97 11.30 3.96
CA SER A 86 -6.53 10.48 2.88
C SER A 86 -7.98 10.03 3.14
N VAL A 87 -8.54 10.36 4.30
CA VAL A 87 -9.91 10.05 4.69
C VAL A 87 -10.68 11.34 4.99
N GLY A 88 -11.90 11.46 4.45
CA GLY A 88 -12.82 12.54 4.80
C GLY A 88 -12.36 13.91 4.33
N LEU A 89 -12.60 14.94 5.16
CA LEU A 89 -12.26 16.34 4.86
C LEU A 89 -10.75 16.56 4.99
N ILE A 90 -10.09 16.80 3.87
CA ILE A 90 -8.62 16.94 3.81
C ILE A 90 -8.15 18.38 3.75
N GLU A 91 -8.97 19.29 3.21
CA GLU A 91 -8.62 20.69 3.04
C GLU A 91 -9.87 21.58 3.14
N VAL A 92 -9.71 22.75 3.78
CA VAL A 92 -10.71 23.83 3.82
C VAL A 92 -10.06 25.10 3.31
N ASP A 93 -10.63 25.68 2.26
CA ASP A 93 -10.26 26.99 1.71
C ASP A 93 -11.40 27.96 2.05
N GLU A 94 -11.22 28.73 3.13
CA GLU A 94 -12.25 29.64 3.66
C GLU A 94 -12.50 30.83 2.73
N GLU A 95 -11.46 31.34 2.05
CA GLU A 95 -11.57 32.46 1.11
C GLU A 95 -12.45 32.09 -0.08
N LYS A 96 -12.23 30.89 -0.65
CA LYS A 96 -13.03 30.38 -1.77
C LYS A 96 -14.31 29.67 -1.32
N LYS A 97 -14.50 29.46 -0.01
CA LYS A 97 -15.59 28.66 0.57
C LYS A 97 -15.62 27.23 0.02
N ILE A 98 -14.45 26.63 -0.20
CA ILE A 98 -14.31 25.27 -0.75
C ILE A 98 -13.87 24.30 0.35
N LYS A 99 -14.46 23.11 0.34
CA LYS A 99 -14.05 21.97 1.17
C LYS A 99 -13.69 20.80 0.27
N LYS A 100 -12.50 20.21 0.45
CA LYS A 100 -12.06 19.06 -0.34
C LYS A 100 -12.15 17.79 0.48
N TYR A 101 -12.83 16.78 -0.07
CA TYR A 101 -12.98 15.47 0.55
C TYR A 101 -12.21 14.42 -0.25
N ALA A 102 -11.41 13.62 0.43
CA ALA A 102 -10.72 12.50 -0.19
C ALA A 102 -11.73 11.40 -0.55
N LYS A 103 -11.61 10.87 -1.77
CA LYS A 103 -12.37 9.73 -2.25
C LYS A 103 -11.41 8.73 -2.89
N PRO A 104 -11.37 7.46 -2.44
CA PRO A 104 -10.51 6.46 -3.05
C PRO A 104 -10.95 6.19 -4.49
N VAL A 105 -9.98 5.93 -5.37
CA VAL A 105 -10.23 5.59 -6.79
C VAL A 105 -10.88 4.21 -6.96
N GLY A 106 -10.72 3.31 -5.98
CA GLY A 106 -11.25 1.96 -5.99
C GLY A 106 -10.14 0.92 -6.00
N VAL A 107 -10.29 -0.10 -6.85
CA VAL A 107 -9.28 -1.16 -7.05
C VAL A 107 -8.32 -0.71 -8.15
N ILE A 108 -7.01 -0.75 -7.86
CA ILE A 108 -5.90 -0.44 -8.78
C ILE A 108 -5.31 -1.75 -9.28
#